data_AF-A0A7C7YIX8-F1
#
_entry.id   AF-A0A7C7YIX8-F1
#
_cell.length_a   1.000
_cell.length_b   1.000
_cell.length_c   1.000
_cell.angle_alpha   90.00
_cell.angle_beta   90.00
_cell.angle_gamma   90.00
#
_symmetry.space_group_name_H-M   'P 1'
#
loop_
_entity.id
_entity.type
_entity.pdbx_description
1 polymer ?
#
loop_
_entity_poly.entity_id
_entity_poly.type
_entity_poly.pdbx_seq_one_letter_code
_entity_poly.pdbx_strand_id
1 'polypeptide(L)'
;MARITIEDCLRAVPNRFHLVQMAATRAKQIKRGATALVQENENKAVVIALREIAAGHVKPGERIIDPLEEGEEVLSLADEAVVEAEAIEPAEEDGTESAPA
;
A
#
# COMPACT_ATOMS: atom_id res chain seq x y z
N MET A 1 -10.82 -9.29 -3.19
CA MET A 1 -9.54 -8.70 -2.75
C MET A 1 -8.40 -9.28 -3.60
N ALA A 2 -7.83 -8.50 -4.53
CA ALA A 2 -6.70 -9.00 -5.31
C ALA A 2 -5.43 -8.98 -4.43
N ARG A 3 -4.76 -10.12 -4.24
CA ARG A 3 -3.51 -10.19 -3.47
C ARG A 3 -2.36 -9.61 -4.32
N ILE A 4 -1.59 -8.66 -3.76
CA ILE A 4 -0.32 -8.19 -4.33
C ILE A 4 0.81 -8.68 -3.42
N THR A 5 1.94 -9.09 -4.01
CA THR A 5 3.09 -9.55 -3.22
C THR A 5 4.31 -8.64 -3.38
N ILE A 6 5.27 -8.78 -2.47
CA ILE A 6 6.51 -7.98 -2.50
C ILE A 6 7.36 -8.37 -3.71
N GLU A 7 7.32 -9.64 -4.12
CA GLU A 7 8.04 -10.16 -5.28
C GLU A 7 7.61 -9.46 -6.58
N ASP A 8 6.33 -9.09 -6.71
CA ASP A 8 5.82 -8.33 -7.84
C ASP A 8 6.45 -6.93 -7.91
N CYS A 9 6.57 -6.28 -6.75
CA CYS A 9 7.15 -4.94 -6.64
C CYS A 9 8.68 -4.98 -6.86
N LEU A 10 9.36 -6.02 -6.37
CA LEU A 10 10.81 -6.17 -6.50
C LEU A 10 11.27 -6.46 -7.93
N ARG A 11 10.40 -7.01 -8.78
CA ARG A 11 10.66 -7.14 -10.22
C ARG A 11 10.79 -5.79 -10.91
N ALA A 12 10.05 -4.78 -10.45
CA ALA A 12 10.14 -3.41 -10.97
C ALA A 12 11.22 -2.59 -10.26
N VAL A 13 11.34 -2.72 -8.93
CA VAL A 13 12.30 -1.97 -8.09
C VAL A 13 13.09 -2.94 -7.21
N PRO A 14 14.30 -3.35 -7.62
CA PRO A 14 15.05 -4.40 -6.91
C PRO A 14 15.55 -3.97 -5.52
N ASN A 15 15.67 -2.66 -5.29
CA ASN A 15 16.08 -2.13 -3.99
C ASN A 15 14.86 -1.94 -3.06
N ARG A 16 14.82 -2.70 -1.97
CA ARG A 16 13.75 -2.68 -0.97
C ARG A 16 13.58 -1.33 -0.28
N PHE A 17 14.68 -0.63 0.05
CA PHE A 17 14.60 0.69 0.68
C PHE A 17 14.03 1.72 -0.29
N HIS A 18 14.46 1.67 -1.54
CA HIS A 18 13.93 2.55 -2.58
C HIS A 18 12.45 2.26 -2.86
N LEU A 19 12.05 0.99 -2.90
CA LEU A 19 10.66 0.59 -3.02
C LEU A 19 9.79 1.19 -1.90
N VAL A 20 10.24 1.09 -0.64
CA VAL A 20 9.51 1.65 0.52
C VAL A 20 9.39 3.17 0.39
N GLN A 21 10.47 3.86 0.03
CA GLN A 21 10.46 5.31 -0.16
C GLN A 21 9.49 5.72 -1.29
N MET A 22 9.55 5.05 -2.44
CA MET A 22 8.68 5.33 -3.58
C MET A 22 7.21 5.08 -3.25
N ALA A 23 6.90 3.95 -2.60
CA ALA A 23 5.54 3.59 -2.21
C ALA A 23 4.98 4.60 -1.19
N ALA A 24 5.79 5.03 -0.22
CA ALA A 24 5.40 6.03 0.77
C ALA A 24 5.12 7.40 0.11
N THR A 25 6.01 7.87 -0.77
CA THR A 25 5.80 9.11 -1.51
C THR A 25 4.52 9.02 -2.33
N ARG A 26 4.37 7.97 -3.16
CA ARG A 26 3.21 7.81 -4.04
C ARG A 26 1.90 7.69 -3.26
N ALA A 27 1.89 6.97 -2.15
CA ALA A 27 0.71 6.86 -1.30
C ALA A 27 0.27 8.22 -0.72
N LYS A 28 1.22 9.12 -0.40
CA LYS A 28 0.90 10.50 0.01
C LYS A 28 0.25 11.28 -1.12
N GLN A 29 0.74 11.14 -2.36
CA GLN A 29 0.14 11.80 -3.52
C GLN A 29 -1.32 11.38 -3.69
N ILE A 30 -1.58 10.07 -3.64
CA ILE A 30 -2.94 9.51 -3.74
C ILE A 30 -3.82 10.04 -2.60
N LYS A 31 -3.30 10.08 -1.37
CA LYS A 31 -4.03 10.66 -0.22
C LYS A 31 -4.35 12.15 -0.39
N ARG A 32 -3.50 12.90 -1.10
CA ARG A 32 -3.72 14.32 -1.43
C ARG A 32 -4.69 14.52 -2.62
N GLY A 33 -5.22 13.45 -3.19
CA GLY A 33 -6.17 13.49 -4.31
C GLY A 33 -5.52 13.35 -5.69
N ALA A 34 -4.26 12.90 -5.77
CA ALA A 34 -3.66 12.54 -7.05
C ALA A 34 -4.42 11.35 -7.67
N THR A 35 -4.60 11.38 -8.99
CA THR A 35 -5.30 10.32 -9.72
C THR A 35 -4.55 9.00 -9.63
N ALA A 36 -5.25 7.95 -9.19
CA ALA A 36 -4.76 6.58 -9.23
C ALA A 36 -4.69 6.07 -10.68
N LEU A 37 -3.59 5.43 -11.05
CA LEU A 37 -3.33 4.89 -12.39
C LEU A 37 -3.83 3.43 -12.53
N VAL A 38 -4.20 2.81 -11.42
CA VAL A 38 -4.76 1.45 -11.36
C VAL A 38 -6.15 1.54 -10.73
N GLN A 39 -7.06 0.64 -11.15
CA GLN A 39 -8.43 0.61 -10.64
C GLN A 39 -8.48 0.59 -9.10
N GLU A 40 -9.20 1.57 -8.55
CA GLU A 40 -9.61 1.65 -7.16
C GLU A 40 -10.67 0.57 -6.88
N ASN A 41 -10.21 -0.66 -6.68
CA ASN A 41 -10.92 -1.56 -5.79
C ASN A 41 -10.69 -1.00 -4.38
N GLU A 42 -11.69 -0.94 -3.50
CA GLU A 42 -11.63 -0.42 -2.11
C GLU A 42 -10.33 -0.83 -1.38
N ASN A 43 -9.26 -0.04 -1.53
CA ASN A 43 -7.92 -0.37 -1.06
C ASN A 43 -7.29 0.89 -0.49
N LYS A 44 -6.51 0.73 0.57
CA LYS A 44 -5.73 1.82 1.16
C LYS A 44 -4.73 2.37 0.12
N ALA A 45 -4.45 3.67 0.17
CA ALA A 45 -3.54 4.36 -0.77
C ALA A 45 -2.17 3.67 -0.92
N VAL A 46 -1.66 3.04 0.14
CA VAL A 46 -0.39 2.27 0.13
C VAL A 46 -0.48 1.05 -0.80
N VAL A 47 -1.61 0.34 -0.78
CA VAL A 47 -1.81 -0.84 -1.64
C VAL A 47 -1.95 -0.41 -3.10
N ILE A 48 -2.62 0.71 -3.36
CA ILE A 48 -2.73 1.28 -4.71
C ILE A 48 -1.34 1.66 -5.23
N ALA A 49 -0.53 2.37 -4.42
CA ALA A 49 0.83 2.74 -4.79
C ALA A 49 1.71 1.52 -5.12
N LEU A 50 1.67 0.46 -4.30
CA LEU A 50 2.40 -0.77 -4.56
C LEU A 50 1.94 -1.46 -5.86
N ARG A 51 0.63 -1.42 -6.17
CA ARG A 51 0.10 -1.94 -7.45
C ARG A 51 0.59 -1.15 -8.64
N GLU A 52 0.61 0.18 -8.54
CA GLU A 52 1.13 1.03 -9.61
C GLU A 52 2.62 0.78 -9.86
N ILE A 53 3.41 0.54 -8.80
CA ILE A 53 4.83 0.17 -8.91
C ILE A 53 4.97 -1.22 -9.55
N ALA A 54 4.21 -2.22 -9.10
CA ALA A 54 4.23 -3.57 -9.67
C ALA A 54 3.77 -3.62 -11.15
N ALA A 55 2.83 -2.75 -11.54
CA ALA A 55 2.38 -2.58 -12.91
C ALA A 55 3.36 -1.76 -13.78
N GLY A 56 4.40 -1.16 -13.16
CA GLY A 56 5.40 -0.35 -13.85
C GLY A 56 4.91 1.04 -14.29
N HIS A 57 3.80 1.52 -13.72
CA HIS A 57 3.30 2.89 -13.92
C HIS A 57 4.13 3.92 -13.15
N VAL A 58 4.77 3.51 -12.06
CA VAL A 58 5.64 4.34 -11.22
C VAL A 58 7.05 3.77 -11.29
N LYS A 59 7.99 4.51 -11.89
CA LYS A 59 9.35 4.03 -12.17
C LYS A 59 10.42 4.76 -11.35
N PRO A 60 11.52 4.08 -10.97
CA PRO A 60 12.68 4.71 -10.36
C PRO A 60 13.25 5.84 -11.23
N GLY A 61 13.44 7.03 -10.66
CA GLY A 61 14.06 8.16 -11.35
C GLY A 61 13.11 9.06 -12.13
N GLU A 62 11.83 8.68 -12.27
CA GLU A 62 10.80 9.55 -12.83
C GLU A 62 10.19 10.36 -11.69
N ARG A 63 10.42 11.68 -11.70
CA ARG A 63 9.72 12.57 -10.77
C ARG A 63 8.27 12.66 -11.22
N ILE A 64 7.38 12.02 -10.47
CA ILE A 64 5.95 12.34 -10.54
C ILE A 64 5.81 13.69 -9.83
N ILE A 65 6.02 14.76 -10.59
CA ILE A 65 5.86 16.13 -10.10
C ILE A 65 4.38 16.29 -9.81
N ASP A 66 4.01 16.31 -8.53
CA ASP A 66 2.68 16.76 -8.16
C ASP A 66 2.66 18.28 -8.32
N PRO A 67 1.70 18.86 -9.08
CA PRO A 67 1.56 20.31 -9.21
C PRO A 67 1.32 21.03 -7.87
N LEU A 68 1.09 20.28 -6.79
CA LEU A 68 0.82 20.75 -5.44
C LEU A 68 2.07 20.75 -4.54
N GLU A 69 3.25 20.37 -5.05
CA GLU A 69 4.52 20.33 -4.28
C GLU A 69 5.15 21.70 -4.00
N GLU A 70 4.62 22.81 -4.53
CA GLU A 70 5.20 24.14 -4.34
C GLU A 70 5.09 24.72 -2.92
N GLY A 71 4.58 23.99 -1.91
CA GLY A 71 4.21 24.61 -0.64
C GLY A 71 4.25 23.79 0.65
N GLU A 72 4.91 22.64 0.75
CA GLU A 72 5.01 21.95 2.05
C GLU A 72 6.45 21.80 2.56
N GLU A 73 6.67 22.53 3.65
CA GLU A 73 7.89 22.55 4.46
C GLU A 73 8.27 21.14 4.91
N VAL A 74 9.54 20.82 4.67
CA VAL A 74 10.22 19.70 5.30
C VAL A 74 10.13 19.84 6.83
N LEU A 75 9.64 18.78 7.47
CA LEU A 75 9.58 18.56 8.93
C LEU A 75 8.48 19.32 9.70
N SER A 76 7.43 18.60 10.07
CA SER A 76 7.01 18.56 11.46
C SER A 76 6.42 17.19 11.82
N LEU A 77 7.23 16.41 12.55
CA LEU A 77 6.84 15.62 13.72
C LEU A 77 5.61 14.70 13.56
N ALA A 78 5.88 13.39 13.49
CA ALA A 78 5.04 12.33 14.07
C ALA A 78 3.53 12.59 14.08
N ASP A 79 2.82 12.25 13.00
CA ASP A 79 1.37 12.17 13.07
C ASP A 79 0.96 10.72 13.36
N GLU A 80 0.63 10.53 14.63
CA GLU A 80 0.16 9.32 15.28
C GLU A 80 -1.20 8.86 14.72
N ALA A 81 -1.24 8.03 13.66
CA ALA A 81 -2.53 7.47 13.22
C ALA A 81 -2.42 6.25 12.28
N VAL A 82 -1.68 5.18 12.60
CA VAL A 82 -1.95 3.86 12.01
C VAL A 82 -1.65 2.73 13.02
N VAL A 83 -2.25 2.82 14.21
CA VAL A 83 -2.61 1.63 14.98
C VAL A 83 -4.07 1.32 14.68
N GLU A 84 -4.28 0.59 13.59
CA GLU A 84 -5.47 -0.26 13.44
C GLU A 84 -4.99 -1.51 12.71
N ALA A 85 -4.36 -2.38 13.48
CA ALA A 85 -4.24 -3.77 13.14
C ALA A 85 -5.66 -4.34 13.27
N GLU A 86 -6.32 -4.60 12.14
CA GLU A 86 -7.56 -5.38 12.14
C GLU A 86 -7.26 -6.72 12.79
N ALA A 87 -7.98 -6.98 13.88
CA ALA A 87 -8.00 -8.24 14.59
C ALA A 87 -8.40 -9.35 13.62
N ILE A 88 -7.50 -10.31 13.41
CA ILE A 88 -7.88 -11.61 12.87
C ILE A 88 -8.27 -12.44 14.10
N GLU A 89 -9.57 -12.54 14.36
CA GLU A 89 -10.10 -13.49 15.33
C GLU A 89 -9.83 -14.91 14.80
N PRO A 90 -9.23 -15.81 15.60
CA PRO A 90 -9.11 -17.20 15.20
C PRO A 90 -10.51 -17.82 15.20
N ALA A 91 -10.95 -18.29 14.03
CA ALA A 91 -12.19 -19.05 13.88
C ALA A 91 -12.14 -20.31 14.77
N GLU A 92 -13.15 -20.46 15.63
CA GLU A 92 -13.40 -21.69 16.37
C GLU A 92 -13.82 -22.80 15.40
N GLU A 93 -13.12 -23.94 15.44
CA GLU A 93 -13.59 -25.18 14.81
C GLU A 93 -14.66 -25.81 15.73
N ASP A 94 -15.93 -25.53 15.48
CA ASP A 94 -17.04 -26.39 15.93
C ASP A 94 -17.19 -27.54 14.93
N GLY A 95 -16.65 -28.69 15.31
CA GLY A 95 -16.83 -29.97 14.64
C GLY A 95 -17.49 -30.94 15.59
N THR A 96 -18.77 -30.73 15.87
CA THR A 96 -19.65 -31.74 16.46
C THR A 96 -19.87 -32.88 15.48
N GLU A 97 -19.29 -34.05 15.72
CA GLU A 97 -19.80 -35.31 15.17
C GLU A 97 -19.51 -36.44 16.17
N SER A 98 -20.47 -36.69 17.07
CA SER A 98 -21.46 -37.79 16.98
C SER A 98 -20.87 -39.16 17.37
N ALA A 99 -21.24 -39.61 18.57
CA ALA A 99 -21.13 -41.01 19.01
C ALA A 99 -21.96 -41.94 18.09
N PRO A 100 -21.62 -43.23 17.92
CA PRO A 100 -21.94 -44.28 18.92
C PRO A 100 -20.84 -45.38 18.98
N ALA A 101 -20.80 -46.39 19.86
CA ALA A 101 -21.80 -47.14 20.61
C ALA A 101 -21.17 -47.75 21.89
#